data_AF-A0A1Q7MDY5-F1
#
_entry.id   AF-A0A1Q7MDY5-F1
#
_cell.length_a   1.000
_cell.length_b   1.000
_cell.length_c   1.000
_cell.angle_alpha   90.00
_cell.angle_beta   90.00
_cell.angle_gamma   90.00
#
_symmetry.space_group_name_H-M   'P 1'
#
loop_
_entity.id
_entity.type
_entity.pdbx_description
1 polymer ?
#
loop_
_entity_poly.entity_id
_entity_poly.type
_entity_poly.pdbx_seq_one_letter_code
_entity_poly.pdbx_strand_id
1 'polypeptide(L)'
;MLLALLFVTGNFPPDVAQKLVGEALTSGIAYARLEELTDTIGPRLSGSAGAEAAVQWALKKLQQDGLAAHLEPVKVPHWTASP
;
A
#
# COMPACT_ATOMS: atom_id res chain seq x y z
N MET A 1 -17.59 26.51 4.59
CA MET A 1 -16.46 26.23 3.67
C MET A 1 -15.27 27.18 3.88
N LEU A 2 -14.93 27.57 5.12
CA LEU A 2 -13.70 28.35 5.40
C LEU A 2 -12.83 27.73 6.50
N LEU A 3 -13.20 26.57 7.06
CA LEU A 3 -12.47 25.93 8.17
C LEU A 3 -11.50 24.82 7.73
N ALA A 4 -11.48 24.43 6.45
CA ALA A 4 -10.67 23.31 5.96
C ALA A 4 -9.23 23.69 5.54
N LEU A 5 -8.88 24.98 5.53
CA LEU A 5 -7.57 25.45 5.04
C LEU A 5 -6.47 25.50 6.12
N LEU A 6 -6.78 25.25 7.40
CA LEU A 6 -5.84 25.38 8.52
C LEU A 6 -5.08 24.09 8.88
N PHE A 7 -5.36 22.97 8.23
CA PHE A 7 -4.70 21.68 8.52
C PHE A 7 -3.56 21.30 7.56
N VAL A 8 -3.30 22.06 6.49
CA VAL A 8 -2.36 21.67 5.42
C VAL A 8 -1.06 22.48 5.43
N THR A 9 -0.77 23.24 6.49
CA THR A 9 0.57 23.83 6.71
C THR A 9 1.27 23.10 7.85
N GLY A 10 1.51 21.80 7.68
CA GLY A 10 2.33 21.04 8.61
C GLY A 10 3.78 21.51 8.52
N ASN A 11 4.19 22.43 9.40
CA ASN A 11 5.60 22.68 9.66
C ASN A 11 6.13 21.50 10.48
N PHE A 12 6.38 20.36 9.81
CA PHE A 12 7.00 19.21 10.44
C PHE A 12 8.37 19.66 10.94
N PRO A 13 8.63 19.56 12.25
CA PRO A 13 9.95 19.92 12.75
C PRO A 13 10.97 18.99 12.07
N PRO A 14 12.14 19.50 11.68
CA PRO A 14 13.08 18.79 10.81
C PRO A 14 13.56 17.46 11.42
N ASP A 15 13.46 17.29 12.73
CA ASP A 15 13.75 16.07 13.48
C ASP A 15 12.81 14.91 13.15
N VAL A 16 11.50 15.16 13.02
CA VAL A 16 10.51 14.12 12.70
C VAL A 16 10.71 13.63 11.26
N ALA A 17 10.90 14.56 10.32
CA ALA A 17 11.16 14.20 8.93
C ALA A 17 12.46 13.39 8.80
N GLN A 18 13.53 13.81 9.47
CA GLN A 18 14.80 13.08 9.48
C GLN A 18 14.67 11.69 10.11
N LYS A 19 13.89 11.54 11.18
CA LYS A 19 13.64 10.24 11.80
C LYS A 19 12.90 9.29 10.85
N LEU A 20 11.84 9.75 10.19
CA LEU A 20 11.12 8.95 9.21
C LEU A 20 12.01 8.51 8.05
N VAL A 21 12.83 9.42 7.51
CA VAL A 21 13.79 9.10 6.45
C VAL A 21 14.83 8.11 6.95
N GLY A 22 15.37 8.31 8.15
CA GLY A 22 16.33 7.39 8.76
C GLY A 22 15.78 5.97 8.87
N GLU A 23 14.60 5.82 9.45
CA GLU A 23 13.92 4.52 9.57
C GLU A 23 13.59 3.90 8.21
N ALA A 24 13.17 4.70 7.21
CA ALA A 24 12.86 4.19 5.88
C ALA A 24 14.10 3.63 5.15
N LEU A 25 15.28 4.18 5.43
CA LEU A 25 16.55 3.74 4.82
C LEU A 25 17.19 2.55 5.55
N THR A 26 16.90 2.37 6.84
CA THR A 26 17.50 1.29 7.66
C THR A 26 16.57 0.09 7.83
N SER A 27 15.25 0.29 7.71
CA SER A 27 14.25 -0.77 7.85
C SER A 27 14.20 -1.66 6.61
N GLY A 28 14.35 -2.98 6.81
CA GLY A 28 14.20 -3.99 5.74
C GLY A 28 12.75 -4.33 5.38
N ILE A 29 11.76 -3.75 6.07
CA ILE A 29 10.34 -4.16 5.96
C ILE A 29 9.82 -4.03 4.52
N ALA A 30 10.20 -2.97 3.80
CA ALA A 30 9.72 -2.75 2.44
C ALA A 30 10.18 -3.84 1.48
N TYR A 31 11.43 -4.28 1.60
CA TYR A 31 11.99 -5.33 0.74
C TYR A 31 11.40 -6.70 1.09
N ALA A 32 11.26 -7.03 2.38
CA ALA A 32 10.62 -8.27 2.81
C ALA A 32 9.15 -8.37 2.36
N ARG A 33 8.41 -7.25 2.37
CA ARG A 33 7.04 -7.21 1.82
C ARG A 33 7.01 -7.38 0.32
N LEU A 34 7.97 -6.78 -0.39
CA LEU A 34 8.08 -6.93 -1.83
C LEU A 34 8.34 -8.40 -2.19
N GLU A 35 9.32 -9.03 -1.54
CA GLU A 35 9.65 -10.45 -1.69
C GLU A 35 8.41 -11.33 -1.45
N GLU A 36 7.71 -11.15 -0.33
CA GLU A 36 6.49 -11.91 -0.06
C GLU A 36 5.44 -11.71 -1.15
N LEU A 37 5.21 -10.46 -1.58
CA LEU A 37 4.21 -10.15 -2.60
C LEU A 37 4.58 -10.73 -3.98
N THR A 38 5.85 -10.70 -4.37
CA THR A 38 6.29 -11.19 -5.68
C THR A 38 6.41 -12.70 -5.72
N ASP A 39 6.91 -13.32 -4.66
CA ASP A 39 7.31 -14.72 -4.70
C ASP A 39 6.15 -15.64 -4.31
N THR A 40 5.18 -15.14 -3.54
CA THR A 40 3.98 -15.91 -3.16
C THR A 40 2.79 -15.66 -4.08
N ILE A 41 2.55 -14.42 -4.54
CA ILE A 41 1.40 -14.08 -5.38
C ILE A 41 1.79 -13.98 -6.86
N GLY A 42 2.89 -13.30 -7.17
CA GLY A 42 3.40 -13.20 -8.54
C GLY A 42 2.58 -12.24 -9.44
N PRO A 43 2.29 -12.63 -10.70
CA PRO A 43 1.61 -11.78 -11.68
C PRO A 43 0.21 -11.31 -11.21
N ARG A 44 -0.04 -10.00 -11.31
CA ARG A 44 -1.22 -9.33 -10.73
C ARG A 44 -1.87 -8.36 -11.71
N LEU A 45 -2.16 -8.84 -12.92
CA LEU A 45 -2.92 -8.07 -13.90
C LEU A 45 -4.34 -7.79 -13.37
N SER A 46 -4.85 -6.57 -13.52
CA SER A 46 -6.19 -6.20 -13.09
C SER A 46 -7.27 -7.18 -13.58
N GLY A 47 -8.14 -7.61 -12.66
CA GLY A 47 -9.21 -8.57 -12.95
C GLY A 47 -8.76 -10.04 -12.99
N SER A 48 -7.47 -10.34 -12.77
CA SER A 48 -6.97 -11.71 -12.61
C SER A 48 -7.09 -12.22 -11.17
N ALA A 49 -6.97 -13.55 -10.98
CA ALA A 49 -6.93 -14.16 -9.66
C ALA A 49 -5.75 -13.66 -8.80
N GLY A 50 -4.60 -13.38 -9.42
CA GLY A 50 -3.43 -12.84 -8.72
C GLY A 50 -3.64 -11.41 -8.24
N ALA A 51 -4.40 -10.59 -8.97
CA ALA A 51 -4.78 -9.25 -8.51
C ALA A 51 -5.73 -9.32 -7.30
N GLU A 52 -6.73 -10.21 -7.32
CA GLU A 52 -7.62 -10.40 -6.15
C GLU A 52 -6.82 -10.87 -4.93
N ALA A 53 -5.92 -11.85 -5.10
CA ALA A 53 -5.04 -12.31 -4.03
C ALA A 53 -4.17 -11.19 -3.46
N ALA A 54 -3.61 -10.33 -4.32
CA ALA A 54 -2.82 -9.17 -3.90
C ALA A 54 -3.64 -8.14 -3.09
N VAL A 55 -4.91 -7.91 -3.47
CA VAL A 55 -5.82 -7.02 -2.73
C VAL A 55 -6.06 -7.55 -1.32
N GLN A 56 -6.40 -8.84 -1.18
CA GLN A 56 -6.61 -9.46 0.12
C GLN A 56 -5.35 -9.49 0.98
N TRP A 57 -4.19 -9.75 0.36
CA TRP A 57 -2.90 -9.68 1.03
C TRP A 57 -2.61 -8.27 1.56
N ALA A 58 -2.84 -7.24 0.74
CA ALA A 58 -2.59 -5.85 1.14
C ALA A 58 -3.48 -5.43 2.31
N LEU A 59 -4.77 -5.78 2.27
CA LEU A 59 -5.70 -5.53 3.38
C LEU A 59 -5.18 -6.15 4.68
N LYS A 60 -4.77 -7.42 4.63
CA LYS A 60 -4.24 -8.14 5.80
C LYS A 60 -2.98 -7.46 6.35
N LYS A 61 -2.03 -7.06 5.50
CA LYS A 61 -0.80 -6.38 5.94
C LYS A 61 -1.08 -5.04 6.60
N LEU A 62 -1.96 -4.23 6.02
CA LEU A 62 -2.35 -2.94 6.59
C LEU A 62 -3.03 -3.12 7.96
N GLN A 63 -3.90 -4.12 8.10
CA GLN A 63 -4.53 -4.43 9.38
C GLN A 63 -3.53 -4.95 10.42
N GLN A 64 -2.55 -5.76 10.01
CA GLN A 64 -1.45 -6.22 10.87
C GLN A 64 -0.58 -5.07 11.37
N ASP A 65 -0.43 -4.01 10.57
CA ASP A 65 0.26 -2.78 10.97
C ASP A 65 -0.57 -1.89 11.91
N GLY A 66 -1.79 -2.31 12.26
CA GLY A 66 -2.71 -1.56 13.10
C GLY A 66 -3.44 -0.43 12.38
N LEU A 67 -3.44 -0.42 11.04
CA LEU A 67 -4.16 0.58 10.25
C LEU A 67 -5.62 0.20 10.05
N ALA A 68 -6.50 1.19 10.11
CA ALA A 68 -7.91 1.02 9.75
C ALA A 68 -8.02 0.94 8.21
N ALA A 69 -8.09 -0.28 7.68
CA ALA A 69 -8.17 -0.55 6.24
C ALA A 69 -9.44 -1.33 5.88
N HIS A 70 -10.05 -0.98 4.75
CA HIS A 70 -11.21 -1.63 4.15
C HIS A 70 -11.03 -1.74 2.63
N LEU A 71 -11.87 -2.55 2.00
CA LEU A 71 -11.90 -2.71 0.54
C LEU A 71 -12.99 -1.85 -0.09
N GLU A 72 -12.70 -1.30 -1.25
CA GLU A 72 -13.66 -0.56 -2.07
C GLU A 72 -13.85 -1.28 -3.41
N PRO A 73 -15.09 -1.53 -3.84
CA PRO A 73 -15.35 -2.22 -5.09
C PRO A 73 -15.00 -1.33 -6.29
N VAL A 74 -14.19 -1.85 -7.22
CA VAL A 74 -13.81 -1.16 -8.45
C VAL A 74 -14.13 -2.04 -9.66
N LYS A 75 -14.78 -1.46 -10.68
CA LYS A 75 -15.01 -2.15 -11.95
C LYS A 75 -13.73 -2.08 -12.79
N VAL A 76 -13.22 -3.23 -13.19
CA VAL A 76 -12.06 -3.35 -14.08
C VAL A 76 -12.42 -4.17 -15.32
N PRO A 77 -11.87 -3.85 -16.49
CA PRO A 77 -11.98 -4.72 -17.66
C PRO A 77 -11.21 -6.01 -17.39
N HIS A 78 -11.83 -7.15 -17.68
CA HIS A 78 -11.18 -8.46 -17.58
C HIS A 78 -10.51 -8.78 -18.92
N TRP A 79 -9.17 -8.77 -18.93
CA TRP A 79 -8.39 -9.15 -20.10
C TRP A 79 -7.83 -10.57 -19.91
N THR A 80 -8.14 -11.44 -20.87
CA THR A 80 -7.57 -12.78 -20.98
C THR A 80 -6.59 -12.79 -22.14
N ALA A 81 -5.30 -13.05 -21.87
CA ALA A 81 -4.34 -13.34 -22.93
C ALA A 81 -4.84 -14.56 -23.71
N SER A 82 -4.94 -14.44 -25.04
CA SER A 82 -5.12 -15.60 -25.91
C SER A 82 -3.87 -16.52 -25.82
N PRO A 83 -4.01 -17.84 -26.02
CA PRO A 83 -2.88 -18.78 -25.97
C PRO A 83 -1.77 -18.46 -26.99
#